data_AF-A0A9C9EL45-F1
#
_entry.id   AF-A0A9C9EL45-F1
#
_cell.length_a   1.000
_cell.length_b   1.000
_cell.length_c   1.000
_cell.angle_alpha   90.00
_cell.angle_beta   90.00
_cell.angle_gamma   90.00
#
_symmetry.space_group_name_H-M   'P 1'
#
loop_
_entity.id
_entity.type
_entity.pdbx_description
1 polymer ?
#
loop_
_entity_poly.entity_id
_entity_poly.type
_entity_poly.pdbx_seq_one_letter_code
_entity_poly.pdbx_strand_id
1 'polypeptide(L)'
;MSLFQSLAIFWMTLLFTQTPDTLWTKRYGGPFGDLGVYVQETSDLGYIIAAHTQSDSGAPMQHYLIKTDSLGEIIWTKTFCRSDPFSGCIQETADSGYILTGGTVDTTGHMVIYLLKLNAQGDSLWAETIDGGGSGKSVQQTTDLGYIITG
;
A
#
# COMPACT_ATOMS: atom_id res chain seq x y z
N MET A 1 8.11 -54.62 12.89
CA MET A 1 6.99 -53.74 12.50
C MET A 1 7.56 -52.33 12.37
N SER A 2 8.11 -51.99 11.19
CA SER A 2 8.76 -50.71 10.94
C SER A 2 7.74 -49.72 10.35
N LEU A 3 7.47 -48.63 11.07
CA LEU A 3 6.68 -47.51 10.56
C LEU A 3 7.58 -46.62 9.67
N PHE A 4 7.22 -46.48 8.40
CA PHE A 4 7.68 -45.38 7.57
C PHE A 4 6.81 -44.16 7.89
N GLN A 5 7.41 -43.08 8.42
CA GLN A 5 6.75 -41.78 8.50
C GLN A 5 6.82 -41.08 7.14
N SER A 6 5.65 -40.58 6.74
CA SER A 6 5.36 -39.89 5.49
C SER A 6 6.19 -38.61 5.32
N LEU A 7 6.84 -38.48 4.16
CA LEU A 7 7.40 -37.22 3.68
C LEU A 7 6.36 -36.58 2.75
N ALA A 8 5.67 -35.54 3.20
CA ALA A 8 4.84 -34.72 2.33
C ALA A 8 5.73 -33.64 1.70
N ILE A 9 6.04 -33.78 0.41
CA ILE A 9 6.69 -32.72 -0.36
C ILE A 9 5.60 -31.97 -1.12
N PHE A 10 5.34 -30.72 -0.74
CA PHE A 10 4.52 -29.81 -1.53
C PHE A 10 5.41 -29.12 -2.57
N TRP A 11 5.18 -29.42 -3.85
CA TRP A 11 5.74 -28.67 -4.96
C TRP A 11 4.69 -27.67 -5.43
N MET A 12 4.96 -26.38 -5.35
CA MET A 12 4.20 -25.37 -6.10
C MET A 12 5.02 -24.99 -7.33
N THR A 13 4.61 -25.47 -8.50
CA THR A 13 5.22 -25.08 -9.78
C THR A 13 4.34 -24.02 -10.41
N LEU A 14 4.82 -22.78 -10.48
CA LEU A 14 4.22 -21.76 -11.36
C LEU A 14 4.72 -22.03 -12.77
N LEU A 15 3.92 -22.75 -13.57
CA LEU A 15 4.13 -22.92 -15.00
C LEU A 15 3.54 -21.71 -15.72
N PHE A 16 4.37 -20.74 -16.09
CA PHE A 16 3.95 -19.73 -17.07
C PHE A 16 4.03 -20.40 -18.45
N THR A 17 2.87 -20.64 -19.08
CA THR A 17 2.76 -21.28 -20.41
C THR A 17 3.14 -20.36 -21.57
N GLN A 18 3.52 -19.11 -21.28
CA GLN A 18 3.96 -18.10 -22.23
C GLN A 18 4.94 -17.14 -21.56
N THR A 19 5.77 -16.46 -22.34
CA THR A 19 6.50 -15.28 -21.85
C THR A 19 5.49 -14.31 -21.25
N PRO A 20 5.67 -13.83 -20.01
CA PRO A 20 4.81 -12.79 -19.45
C PRO A 20 4.78 -11.60 -20.40
N ASP A 21 3.67 -11.45 -21.11
CA ASP A 21 3.42 -10.30 -21.97
C ASP A 21 2.48 -9.36 -21.21
N THR A 22 2.78 -8.07 -21.28
CA THR A 22 1.95 -7.05 -20.65
C THR A 22 0.67 -6.91 -21.46
N LEU A 23 -0.45 -7.42 -20.93
CA LEU A 23 -1.78 -7.21 -21.52
C LEU A 23 -2.05 -5.71 -21.76
N TRP A 24 -1.55 -4.86 -20.86
CA TRP A 24 -1.50 -3.41 -21.02
C TRP A 24 -0.41 -2.81 -20.12
N THR A 25 0.00 -1.57 -20.42
CA THR A 25 0.83 -0.76 -19.53
C THR A 25 0.26 0.66 -19.45
N LYS A 26 0.28 1.24 -18.24
CA LYS A 26 -0.10 2.64 -17.98
C LYS A 26 1.01 3.30 -17.18
N ARG A 27 1.14 4.62 -17.36
CA ARG A 27 2.05 5.46 -16.59
C ARG A 27 1.23 6.46 -15.81
N TYR A 28 1.48 6.53 -14.51
CA TYR A 28 0.83 7.47 -13.61
C TYR A 28 1.90 8.34 -12.98
N GLY A 29 1.76 9.66 -13.08
CA GLY A 29 2.79 10.58 -12.65
C GLY A 29 2.81 11.88 -13.45
N GLY A 30 3.65 12.80 -13.00
CA GLY A 30 3.87 14.11 -13.61
C GLY A 30 5.18 14.17 -14.41
N PRO A 31 5.65 15.38 -14.75
CA PRO A 31 6.93 15.56 -15.45
C PRO A 31 8.16 15.42 -14.52
N PHE A 32 7.96 15.22 -13.21
CA PHE A 32 9.02 15.17 -12.20
C PHE A 32 9.24 13.73 -11.70
N GLY A 33 10.11 13.56 -10.71
CA GLY A 33 10.44 12.23 -10.16
C GLY A 33 9.26 11.62 -9.40
N ASP A 34 8.74 10.50 -9.91
CA ASP A 34 7.70 9.69 -9.28
C ASP A 34 8.23 8.28 -8.95
N LEU A 35 7.84 7.74 -7.79
CA LEU A 35 8.25 6.41 -7.33
C LEU A 35 7.03 5.59 -6.91
N GLY A 36 6.75 4.50 -7.62
CA GLY A 36 5.75 3.52 -7.19
C GLY A 36 6.26 2.70 -6.01
N VAL A 37 5.47 2.59 -4.94
CA VAL A 37 5.84 1.89 -3.69
C VAL A 37 5.07 0.59 -3.54
N TYR A 38 3.76 0.64 -3.80
CA TYR A 38 2.88 -0.49 -3.58
C TYR A 38 1.69 -0.43 -4.55
N VAL A 39 1.21 -1.61 -4.96
CA VAL A 39 -0.02 -1.75 -5.75
C VAL A 39 -0.80 -2.96 -5.24
N GLN A 40 -2.11 -2.80 -5.13
CA GLN A 40 -3.04 -3.87 -4.81
C GLN A 40 -4.26 -3.78 -5.74
N GLU A 41 -4.70 -4.94 -6.23
CA GLU A 41 -6.02 -5.06 -6.87
C GLU A 41 -7.12 -4.92 -5.82
N THR A 42 -8.15 -4.15 -6.15
CA THR A 42 -9.30 -3.89 -5.27
C THR A 42 -10.48 -4.78 -5.63
N SER A 43 -11.44 -4.92 -4.71
CA SER A 43 -12.61 -5.79 -4.85
C SER A 43 -13.52 -5.44 -6.04
N ASP A 44 -13.44 -4.19 -6.50
CA ASP A 44 -14.10 -3.69 -7.72
C ASP A 44 -13.31 -3.96 -9.01
N LEU A 45 -12.29 -4.82 -8.96
CA LEU A 45 -11.35 -5.18 -10.04
C LEU A 45 -10.45 -4.03 -10.51
N GLY A 46 -10.48 -2.88 -9.82
CA GLY A 46 -9.53 -1.79 -10.05
C GLY A 46 -8.23 -1.99 -9.29
N TYR A 47 -7.45 -0.91 -9.19
CA TYR A 47 -6.19 -0.91 -8.45
C TYR A 47 -6.09 0.27 -7.50
N ILE A 48 -5.53 0.03 -6.32
CA ILE A 48 -5.06 1.08 -5.43
C ILE A 48 -3.53 1.06 -5.42
N ILE A 49 -2.94 2.23 -5.69
CA ILE A 49 -1.50 2.40 -5.83
C ILE A 49 -1.05 3.45 -4.82
N ALA A 50 -0.02 3.11 -4.04
CA ALA A 50 0.74 4.07 -3.26
C ALA A 50 2.05 4.41 -3.95
N ALA A 51 2.33 5.70 -4.07
CA ALA A 51 3.50 6.23 -4.73
C ALA A 51 4.01 7.48 -3.99
N HIS A 52 5.19 7.93 -4.40
CA HIS A 52 5.67 9.27 -4.13
C HIS A 52 5.64 10.07 -5.41
N THR A 53 5.25 11.34 -5.31
CA THR A 53 5.28 12.28 -6.43
C THR A 53 6.00 13.56 -6.04
N GLN A 54 6.72 14.14 -7.00
CA GLN A 54 7.31 15.46 -6.87
C GLN A 54 6.51 16.47 -7.68
N SER A 55 6.08 17.57 -7.06
CA SER A 55 5.23 18.58 -7.71
C SER A 55 6.02 19.66 -8.45
N ASP A 56 7.26 19.92 -8.07
CA ASP A 56 8.16 20.87 -8.72
C ASP A 56 9.64 20.52 -8.48
N SER A 57 10.54 21.15 -9.24
CA SER A 57 11.98 20.96 -9.07
C SER A 57 12.47 21.63 -7.78
N GLY A 58 12.38 20.93 -6.65
CA GLY A 58 12.91 21.39 -5.37
C GLY A 58 12.01 21.11 -4.18
N ALA A 59 10.71 20.83 -4.39
CA ALA A 59 9.82 20.41 -3.32
C ALA A 59 10.17 19.00 -2.82
N PRO A 60 9.94 18.74 -1.53
CA PRO A 60 9.93 17.38 -0.98
C PRO A 60 8.95 16.49 -1.74
N MET A 61 9.29 15.21 -1.84
CA MET A 61 8.36 14.19 -2.34
C MET A 61 7.11 14.12 -1.45
N GLN A 62 5.94 14.09 -2.07
CA GLN A 62 4.65 13.97 -1.41
C GLN A 62 4.12 12.54 -1.59
N HIS A 63 3.35 12.05 -0.62
CA HIS A 63 2.66 10.77 -0.80
C HIS A 63 1.51 10.93 -1.78
N TYR A 64 1.41 10.00 -2.71
CA TYR A 64 0.45 10.03 -3.79
C TYR A 64 -0.29 8.70 -3.86
N LEU A 65 -1.60 8.77 -3.70
CA LEU A 65 -2.49 7.62 -3.85
C LEU A 65 -3.26 7.74 -5.14
N ILE A 66 -3.40 6.62 -5.83
CA ILE A 66 -4.07 6.54 -7.12
C ILE A 66 -5.02 5.37 -7.07
N LYS A 67 -6.32 5.65 -7.22
CA LYS A 67 -7.32 4.61 -7.48
C LYS A 67 -7.62 4.59 -8.96
N THR A 68 -7.61 3.39 -9.54
CA THR A 68 -8.00 3.17 -10.93
C THR A 68 -9.19 2.22 -11.02
N ASP A 69 -9.80 2.17 -12.20
CA ASP A 69 -10.69 1.09 -12.60
C ASP A 69 -9.88 -0.14 -13.08
N SER A 70 -10.57 -1.16 -13.57
CA SER A 70 -9.99 -2.41 -14.06
C SER A 70 -9.22 -2.27 -15.38
N LEU A 71 -9.36 -1.16 -16.08
CA LEU A 71 -8.64 -0.84 -17.31
C LEU A 71 -7.41 0.06 -17.02
N GLY A 72 -7.20 0.42 -15.75
CA GLY A 72 -6.14 1.33 -15.34
C GLY A 72 -6.46 2.80 -15.63
N GLU A 73 -7.72 3.17 -15.83
CA GLU A 73 -8.11 4.58 -15.89
C GLU A 73 -8.27 5.14 -14.48
N ILE A 74 -7.76 6.35 -14.26
CA ILE A 74 -7.75 6.99 -12.94
C ILE A 74 -9.20 7.35 -12.55
N ILE A 75 -9.64 6.85 -11.40
CA ILE A 75 -10.91 7.23 -10.76
C ILE A 75 -10.68 8.46 -9.88
N TRP A 76 -9.67 8.40 -9.01
CA TRP A 76 -9.29 9.52 -8.17
C TRP A 76 -7.82 9.45 -7.79
N THR A 77 -7.27 10.61 -7.41
CA THR A 77 -5.94 10.71 -6.83
C THR A 77 -5.97 11.57 -5.56
N LYS A 78 -5.07 11.28 -4.63
CA LYS A 78 -4.92 12.02 -3.38
C LYS A 78 -3.46 12.27 -3.11
N THR A 79 -3.15 13.49 -2.71
CA THR A 79 -1.80 13.89 -2.34
C THR A 79 -1.78 14.28 -0.87
N PHE A 80 -0.84 13.72 -0.11
CA PHE A 80 -0.68 14.01 1.30
C PHE A 80 0.69 14.64 1.54
N CYS A 81 0.67 15.92 1.89
CA CYS A 81 1.85 16.70 2.28
C CYS A 81 2.10 16.50 3.78
N ARG A 82 2.78 15.42 4.15
CA ARG A 82 3.41 15.34 5.48
C ARG A 82 4.92 15.38 5.32
N SER A 83 5.55 16.12 6.22
CA SER A 83 6.99 16.38 6.28
C SER A 83 7.78 15.14 6.76
N ASP A 84 7.64 13.98 6.08
CA ASP A 84 8.30 12.66 6.29
C ASP A 84 7.51 11.57 7.07
N PRO A 85 7.77 10.24 6.88
CA PRO A 85 7.63 9.51 5.61
C PRO A 85 6.72 8.26 5.68
N PHE A 86 5.73 8.14 4.79
CA PHE A 86 5.13 6.85 4.41
C PHE A 86 5.91 6.12 3.33
N SER A 87 6.54 5.00 3.67
CA SER A 87 6.93 3.93 2.75
C SER A 87 6.50 2.58 3.35
N GLY A 88 5.19 2.41 3.49
CA GLY A 88 4.57 1.16 3.92
C GLY A 88 3.47 0.73 2.94
N CYS A 89 2.59 -0.13 3.43
CA CYS A 89 1.53 -0.75 2.66
C CYS A 89 0.24 0.09 2.68
N ILE A 90 -0.54 -0.02 1.61
CA ILE A 90 -1.96 0.36 1.57
C ILE A 90 -2.79 -0.91 1.34
N GLN A 91 -3.89 -1.07 2.04
CA GLN A 91 -4.79 -2.20 1.85
C GLN A 91 -6.24 -1.72 1.78
N GLU A 92 -7.01 -2.27 0.85
CA GLU A 92 -8.47 -2.17 0.89
C GLU A 92 -9.03 -2.87 2.13
N THR A 93 -10.02 -2.24 2.77
CA THR A 93 -10.69 -2.74 3.96
C THR A 93 -12.11 -3.21 3.64
N ALA A 94 -12.71 -4.02 4.54
CA ALA A 94 -14.02 -4.63 4.37
C ALA A 94 -15.19 -3.63 4.19
N ASP A 95 -15.00 -2.37 4.56
CA ASP A 95 -15.93 -1.26 4.36
C ASP A 95 -15.73 -0.53 3.01
N SER A 96 -14.97 -1.14 2.08
CA SER A 96 -14.56 -0.56 0.78
C SER A 96 -13.71 0.72 0.90
N GLY A 97 -13.24 1.05 2.10
CA GLY A 97 -12.22 2.07 2.32
C GLY A 97 -10.81 1.50 2.20
N TYR A 98 -9.84 2.26 2.72
CA TYR A 98 -8.43 1.87 2.68
C TYR A 98 -7.75 2.14 4.02
N ILE A 99 -6.78 1.30 4.36
CA ILE A 99 -5.89 1.50 5.51
C ILE A 99 -4.45 1.60 5.01
N LEU A 100 -3.70 2.54 5.54
CA LEU A 100 -2.30 2.76 5.18
C LEU A 100 -1.44 2.77 6.43
N THR A 101 -0.24 2.19 6.34
CA THR A 101 0.78 2.28 7.39
C THR A 101 2.10 2.84 6.86
N GLY A 102 2.86 3.47 7.75
CA GLY A 102 4.12 4.13 7.44
C GLY A 102 4.79 4.70 8.68
N GLY A 103 5.74 5.60 8.49
CA GLY A 103 6.36 6.37 9.56
C GLY A 103 5.91 7.83 9.54
N THR A 104 6.01 8.47 10.68
CA THR A 104 6.00 9.93 10.78
C THR A 104 6.83 10.36 11.98
N VAL A 105 7.04 11.65 12.15
CA VAL A 105 7.75 12.21 13.30
C VAL A 105 6.74 12.83 14.26
N ASP A 106 6.83 12.47 15.54
CA ASP A 106 5.98 13.03 16.59
C ASP A 106 6.41 14.46 17.00
N THR A 107 5.68 15.07 17.94
CA THR A 107 5.99 16.43 18.43
C THR A 107 7.32 16.55 19.16
N THR A 108 7.92 15.43 19.55
CA THR A 108 9.21 15.37 20.26
C THR A 108 10.39 15.09 19.31
N GLY A 109 10.11 14.82 18.04
CA GLY A 109 11.12 14.52 17.03
C GLY A 109 11.41 13.02 16.87
N HIS A 110 10.62 12.14 17.49
CA HIS A 110 10.81 10.69 17.39
C HIS A 110 10.02 10.07 16.24
N MET A 111 10.62 9.07 15.59
CA MET A 111 9.92 8.28 14.55
C MET A 111 8.88 7.36 15.19
N VAL A 112 7.64 7.52 14.76
CA VAL A 112 6.48 6.74 15.21
C VAL A 112 5.77 6.12 14.00
N ILE A 113 5.07 5.01 14.25
CA ILE A 113 4.22 4.40 13.24
C ILE A 113 3.01 5.31 13.05
N TYR A 114 2.65 5.60 11.80
CA TYR A 114 1.38 6.27 11.50
C TYR A 114 0.47 5.29 10.77
N LEU A 115 -0.81 5.39 11.10
CA LEU A 115 -1.89 4.62 10.51
C LEU A 115 -2.95 5.60 10.02
N LEU A 116 -3.37 5.48 8.76
CA LEU A 116 -4.34 6.37 8.14
C LEU A 116 -5.47 5.56 7.53
N LYS A 117 -6.70 5.80 7.97
CA LYS A 117 -7.90 5.23 7.36
C LYS A 117 -8.53 6.23 6.40
N LEU A 118 -8.85 5.73 5.21
CA LEU A 118 -9.59 6.45 4.18
C LEU A 118 -10.95 5.79 3.93
N ASN A 119 -11.89 6.57 3.42
CA ASN A 119 -13.12 6.07 2.80
C ASN A 119 -12.87 5.60 1.35
N ALA A 120 -13.91 5.11 0.68
CA ALA A 120 -13.83 4.64 -0.70
C ALA A 120 -13.44 5.73 -1.73
N GLN A 121 -13.70 7.00 -1.40
CA GLN A 121 -13.36 8.18 -2.21
C GLN A 121 -11.95 8.71 -1.90
N GLY A 122 -11.20 8.04 -1.02
CA GLY A 122 -9.85 8.41 -0.63
C GLY A 122 -9.79 9.57 0.37
N ASP A 123 -10.90 9.97 0.99
CA ASP A 123 -10.90 10.99 2.04
C ASP A 123 -10.56 10.39 3.39
N SER A 124 -9.75 11.12 4.16
CA SER A 124 -9.34 10.72 5.51
C SER A 124 -10.53 10.61 6.46
N LEU A 125 -10.70 9.45 7.07
CA LEU A 125 -11.67 9.22 8.14
C LEU A 125 -11.06 9.46 9.51
N TRP A 126 -9.88 8.89 9.75
CA TRP A 126 -9.13 9.07 10.98
C TRP A 126 -7.66 8.74 10.74
N ALA A 127 -6.81 9.19 11.65
CA ALA A 127 -5.43 8.79 11.66
C ALA A 127 -4.88 8.69 13.08
N GLU A 128 -4.00 7.72 13.29
CA GLU A 128 -3.45 7.38 14.59
C GLU A 128 -1.93 7.27 14.51
N THR A 129 -1.26 7.59 15.61
CA THR A 129 0.18 7.35 15.79
C THR A 129 0.39 6.31 16.87
N ILE A 130 1.21 5.31 16.57
CA ILE A 130 1.56 4.25 17.53
C ILE A 130 3.02 4.42 17.89
N ASP A 131 3.26 4.63 19.18
CA ASP A 131 4.61 4.65 19.74
C ASP A 131 5.18 3.23 19.77
N GLY A 132 6.44 3.10 19.39
CA GLY A 132 7.05 1.81 19.05
C GLY A 132 8.39 1.90 18.32
N GLY A 133 8.91 3.12 18.12
CA GLY A 133 10.28 3.36 17.64
C GLY A 133 10.55 2.89 16.21
N GLY A 134 9.71 3.28 15.24
CA GLY A 134 9.94 2.90 13.84
C GLY A 134 8.84 3.31 12.87
N SER A 135 8.92 2.78 11.65
CA SER A 135 7.92 2.96 10.59
C SER A 135 7.16 1.66 10.34
N GLY A 136 5.84 1.69 10.20
CA GLY A 136 5.11 0.52 9.75
C GLY A 136 5.43 0.20 8.28
N LYS A 137 5.63 -1.08 7.97
CA LYS A 137 5.94 -1.61 6.63
C LYS A 137 4.78 -2.36 6.01
N SER A 138 4.00 -3.08 6.82
CA SER A 138 2.82 -3.82 6.36
C SER A 138 1.66 -3.60 7.31
N VAL A 139 0.45 -3.55 6.75
CA VAL A 139 -0.79 -3.49 7.50
C VAL A 139 -1.77 -4.50 6.92
N GLN A 140 -2.49 -5.18 7.79
CA GLN A 140 -3.57 -6.07 7.41
C GLN A 140 -4.80 -5.88 8.31
N GLN A 141 -5.97 -5.66 7.72
CA GLN A 141 -7.24 -5.71 8.46
C GLN A 141 -7.56 -7.15 8.88
N THR A 142 -7.93 -7.34 10.14
CA THR A 142 -8.34 -8.63 10.72
C THR A 142 -9.83 -8.86 10.60
N THR A 143 -10.27 -10.11 10.77
CA THR A 143 -11.69 -10.50 10.65
C THR A 143 -12.60 -9.90 11.71
N ASP A 144 -12.05 -9.47 12.84
CA ASP A 144 -12.74 -8.74 13.90
C ASP A 144 -12.73 -7.21 13.68
N LEU A 145 -12.37 -6.76 12.47
CA LEU A 145 -12.28 -5.36 12.04
C LEU A 145 -11.15 -4.55 12.70
N GLY A 146 -10.23 -5.22 13.42
CA GLY A 146 -8.97 -4.65 13.87
C GLY A 146 -7.92 -4.56 12.76
N TYR A 147 -6.69 -4.20 13.14
CA TYR A 147 -5.55 -4.10 12.23
C TYR A 147 -4.29 -4.73 12.87
N ILE A 148 -3.55 -5.50 12.08
CA ILE A 148 -2.21 -5.96 12.39
C ILE A 148 -1.22 -5.11 11.62
N ILE A 149 -0.15 -4.67 12.28
CA ILE A 149 0.90 -3.83 11.69
C ILE A 149 2.25 -4.45 12.01
N THR A 150 3.15 -4.46 11.03
CA THR A 150 4.55 -4.87 11.21
C THR A 150 5.47 -3.77 10.72
N GLY A 151 6.58 -3.51 11.43
CA GLY A 151 7.60 -2.50 11.10
C GLY A 151 8.94 -3.12 10.74
#